data_AF-A0A450Y515-F1
#
_entry.id   AF-A0A450Y515-F1
#
_cell.length_a   1.000
_cell.length_b   1.000
_cell.length_c   1.000
_cell.angle_alpha   90.00
_cell.angle_beta   90.00
_cell.angle_gamma   90.00
#
_symmetry.space_group_name_H-M   'P 1'
#
loop_
_entity.id
_entity.type
_entity.pdbx_description
1 polymer ?
#
loop_
_entity_poly.entity_id
_entity_poly.type
_entity_poly.pdbx_seq_one_letter_code
_entity_poly.pdbx_strand_id
1 'polypeptide(L)'
;MGTPSTMLALGASAPDFSLPNFGAKGESVSIQDFREAAGLLVVFICNHCPHVHHVRGALVDFAGEYQPKGLAIVGINANDVASYPDDSPDRMAEEVAKFGYTFPYLFDETQEVAKAYRAACTPDFFLFDKAHKLVYRGQFDDSRPKNDLPVTGRDLRAAADALLSGGSIDPNQKASFGCNVKWKEGNEPDYFRSIRLKSSEEWADSKANALPREFQLWGITAPGGESDKAVSVSLEKEQLEEIGEYVCARLGDWLTEKGPAKPLREGKLGKEEPAEELGRRLASMEEGFERMESRFDRMEKRVEQVDKRFEETNKGIETMDKRFDALTQRIDRFAIRSLGVAAAVLAIAIIF
;
A
#
# COMPACT_ATOMS: atom_id res chain seq x y z
N MET A 1 -0.01 -4.00 -3.53
CA MET A 1 -0.30 -2.76 -4.30
C MET A 1 -0.20 -1.59 -3.33
N GLY A 2 0.33 -0.45 -3.75
CA GLY A 2 0.43 0.72 -2.87
C GLY A 2 -0.89 1.50 -2.84
N THR A 3 -1.17 2.13 -1.72
CA THR A 3 -2.41 2.83 -1.39
C THR A 3 -2.09 4.30 -1.15
N PRO A 4 -2.76 5.25 -1.83
CA PRO A 4 -2.68 6.66 -1.49
C PRO A 4 -3.49 6.97 -0.22
N SER A 5 -3.13 8.02 0.52
CA SER A 5 -3.92 8.49 1.66
C SER A 5 -5.26 9.12 1.25
N THR A 6 -6.24 9.15 2.16
CA THR A 6 -7.61 9.63 1.87
C THR A 6 -7.76 11.16 1.77
N MET A 7 -6.71 11.92 2.12
CA MET A 7 -6.67 13.38 2.06
C MET A 7 -7.81 14.10 2.81
N LEU A 8 -8.11 13.67 4.05
CA LEU A 8 -9.10 14.27 4.98
C LEU A 8 -9.09 15.81 5.00
N ALA A 9 -10.20 16.51 4.75
CA ALA A 9 -10.30 17.98 4.59
C ALA A 9 -9.47 18.86 5.57
N LEU A 10 -8.91 19.98 5.09
CA LEU A 10 -8.09 20.89 5.91
C LEU A 10 -9.02 21.58 6.92
N GLY A 11 -8.52 21.85 8.12
CA GLY A 11 -9.31 22.41 9.23
C GLY A 11 -10.20 21.39 9.96
N ALA A 12 -10.17 20.10 9.58
CA ALA A 12 -10.80 19.05 10.36
C ALA A 12 -10.18 19.01 11.78
N SER A 13 -11.01 18.80 12.81
CA SER A 13 -10.50 18.57 14.16
C SER A 13 -9.80 17.22 14.24
N ALA A 14 -8.70 17.15 14.99
CA ALA A 14 -8.05 15.88 15.33
C ALA A 14 -9.05 14.98 16.08
N PRO A 15 -9.33 13.76 15.61
CA PRO A 15 -10.07 12.79 16.40
C PRO A 15 -9.34 12.46 17.70
N ASP A 16 -10.10 12.27 18.77
CA ASP A 16 -9.57 11.94 20.09
C ASP A 16 -8.99 10.52 20.11
N PHE A 17 -8.01 10.29 20.99
CA PHE A 17 -7.44 8.97 21.24
C PHE A 17 -6.85 8.86 22.64
N SER A 18 -6.82 7.63 23.15
CA SER A 18 -6.05 7.20 24.31
C SER A 18 -5.59 5.78 24.05
N LEU A 19 -4.30 5.59 23.77
CA LEU A 19 -3.75 4.33 23.30
C LEU A 19 -2.52 3.91 24.11
N PRO A 20 -2.27 2.60 24.29
CA PRO A 20 -1.07 2.10 24.96
C PRO A 20 0.20 2.39 24.14
N ASN A 21 1.21 2.93 24.81
CA ASN A 21 2.53 3.26 24.25
C ASN A 21 3.53 2.12 24.47
N PHE A 22 3.84 1.39 23.40
CA PHE A 22 4.79 0.28 23.49
C PHE A 22 6.26 0.71 23.36
N GLY A 23 6.52 1.99 23.10
CA GLY A 23 7.82 2.61 23.36
C GLY A 23 8.11 2.84 24.86
N ALA A 24 7.09 2.78 25.72
CA ALA A 24 7.19 3.02 27.16
C ALA A 24 6.38 1.99 27.98
N LYS A 25 6.59 0.69 27.73
CA LYS A 25 6.03 -0.42 28.53
C LYS A 25 4.49 -0.44 28.64
N GLY A 26 3.78 0.10 27.65
CA GLY A 26 2.31 0.03 27.55
C GLY A 26 1.57 1.11 28.33
N GLU A 27 2.25 2.15 28.82
CA GLU A 27 1.59 3.30 29.44
C GLU A 27 0.64 4.00 28.45
N SER A 28 -0.55 4.38 28.90
CA SER A 28 -1.53 5.05 28.04
C SER A 28 -1.11 6.47 27.74
N VAL A 29 -1.18 6.87 26.47
CA VAL A 29 -0.96 8.25 25.99
C VAL A 29 -2.22 8.74 25.29
N SER A 30 -2.68 9.92 25.66
CA SER A 30 -3.85 10.58 25.10
C SER A 30 -3.45 11.80 24.26
N ILE A 31 -4.30 12.20 23.32
CA ILE A 31 -4.13 13.46 22.60
C ILE A 31 -4.04 14.67 23.55
N GLN A 32 -4.68 14.59 24.72
CA GLN A 32 -4.69 15.65 25.74
C GLN A 32 -3.32 15.88 26.37
N ASP A 33 -2.40 14.90 26.27
CA ASP A 33 -1.02 15.02 26.76
C ASP A 33 -0.20 15.99 25.89
N PHE A 34 -0.68 16.30 24.68
CA PHE A 34 0.00 17.18 23.72
C PHE A 34 -0.58 18.60 23.65
N ARG A 35 -1.57 18.95 24.49
CA ARG A 35 -2.30 20.23 24.44
C ARG A 35 -1.42 21.49 24.57
N GLU A 36 -0.25 21.36 25.21
CA GLU A 36 0.68 22.47 25.41
C GLU A 36 1.64 22.66 24.23
N ALA A 37 1.68 21.71 23.29
CA ALA A 37 2.54 21.77 22.12
C ALA A 37 2.07 22.87 21.14
N ALA A 38 3.01 23.43 20.38
CA ALA A 38 2.69 24.41 19.34
C ALA A 38 1.95 23.77 18.15
N GLY A 39 2.13 22.46 17.98
CA GLY A 39 1.41 21.62 17.03
C GLY A 39 1.59 20.15 17.37
N LEU A 40 0.81 19.29 16.73
CA LEU A 40 0.87 17.84 16.90
C LEU A 40 0.97 17.16 15.54
N LEU A 41 2.00 16.34 15.35
CA LEU A 41 2.11 15.43 14.21
C LEU A 41 1.67 14.02 14.63
N VAL A 42 0.56 13.56 14.08
CA VAL A 42 0.11 12.16 14.17
C VAL A 42 0.57 11.43 12.92
N VAL A 43 1.28 10.31 13.08
CA VAL A 43 1.76 9.50 11.96
C VAL A 43 1.30 8.05 12.11
N PHE A 44 0.54 7.55 11.15
CA PHE A 44 0.23 6.13 11.07
C PHE A 44 1.40 5.41 10.42
N ILE A 45 2.09 4.56 11.18
CA ILE A 45 3.26 3.77 10.77
C ILE A 45 3.08 2.31 11.17
N CYS A 46 3.99 1.45 10.72
CA CYS A 46 4.08 0.06 11.14
C CYS A 46 5.52 -0.44 11.01
N ASN A 47 5.80 -1.66 11.48
CA ASN A 47 7.16 -2.17 11.60
C ASN A 47 7.61 -2.90 10.35
N HIS A 48 6.71 -3.44 9.52
CA HIS A 48 7.08 -4.26 8.35
C HIS A 48 7.09 -3.49 7.02
N CYS A 49 6.41 -2.35 6.93
CA CYS A 49 6.17 -1.69 5.64
C CYS A 49 7.48 -1.12 5.05
N PRO A 50 7.83 -1.45 3.79
CA PRO A 50 9.04 -0.93 3.16
C PRO A 50 8.99 0.60 2.95
N HIS A 51 7.80 1.19 2.84
CA HIS A 51 7.67 2.66 2.77
C HIS A 51 7.97 3.33 4.11
N VAL A 52 7.64 2.68 5.24
CA VAL A 52 8.01 3.17 6.57
C VAL A 52 9.51 3.00 6.76
N HIS A 53 10.07 1.83 6.43
CA HIS A 53 11.52 1.60 6.49
C HIS A 53 12.32 2.64 5.72
N HIS A 54 11.81 3.03 4.55
CA HIS A 54 12.40 4.03 3.68
C HIS A 54 12.51 5.40 4.36
N VAL A 55 11.46 5.87 5.04
CA VAL A 55 11.46 7.21 5.67
C VAL A 55 11.90 7.21 7.14
N ARG A 56 11.97 6.05 7.80
CA ARG A 56 12.16 5.90 9.25
C ARG A 56 13.34 6.70 9.81
N GLY A 57 14.51 6.59 9.20
CA GLY A 57 15.69 7.33 9.66
C GLY A 57 15.47 8.85 9.63
N ALA A 58 14.97 9.35 8.50
CA ALA A 58 14.68 10.78 8.34
C ALA A 58 13.50 11.26 9.22
N LEU A 59 12.55 10.38 9.57
CA LEU A 59 11.48 10.69 10.52
C LEU A 59 12.03 10.85 11.95
N VAL A 60 13.02 10.02 12.34
CA VAL A 60 13.72 10.17 13.63
C VAL A 60 14.51 11.47 13.65
N ASP A 61 15.25 11.79 12.58
CA ASP A 61 15.97 13.06 12.46
C ASP A 61 15.02 14.25 12.53
N PHE A 62 13.90 14.19 11.80
CA PHE A 62 12.82 15.18 11.88
C PHE A 62 12.32 15.33 13.33
N ALA A 63 12.07 14.24 14.04
CA ALA A 63 11.62 14.31 15.42
C ALA A 63 12.64 15.01 16.34
N GLY A 64 13.92 14.65 16.23
CA GLY A 64 15.00 15.28 16.99
C GLY A 64 15.16 16.77 16.71
N GLU A 65 14.85 17.21 15.49
CA GLU A 65 14.92 18.63 15.10
C GLU A 65 13.70 19.46 15.53
N TYR A 66 12.49 18.88 15.49
CA TYR A 66 11.25 19.65 15.66
C TYR A 66 10.62 19.54 17.06
N GLN A 67 10.88 18.46 17.80
CA GLN A 67 10.42 18.36 19.20
C GLN A 67 10.98 19.49 20.09
N PRO A 68 12.27 19.85 20.02
CA PRO A 68 12.81 20.99 20.78
C PRO A 68 12.22 22.35 20.39
N LYS A 69 11.63 22.46 19.18
CA LYS A 69 10.95 23.66 18.69
C LYS A 69 9.48 23.73 19.12
N GLY A 70 9.00 22.74 19.87
CA GLY A 70 7.64 22.69 20.41
C GLY A 70 6.63 21.89 19.59
N LEU A 71 7.07 21.13 18.58
CA LEU A 71 6.20 20.20 17.85
C LEU A 71 6.10 18.87 18.60
N ALA A 72 4.89 18.47 19.01
CA ALA A 72 4.64 17.12 19.49
C ALA A 72 4.54 16.15 18.31
N ILE A 73 4.98 14.91 18.51
CA ILE A 73 4.92 13.86 17.50
C ILE A 73 4.42 12.58 18.18
N VAL A 74 3.57 11.83 17.49
CA VAL A 74 3.07 10.52 17.92
C VAL A 74 2.98 9.58 16.73
N GLY A 75 3.55 8.38 16.88
CA GLY A 75 3.37 7.28 15.93
C GLY A 75 2.22 6.39 16.37
N ILE A 76 1.40 5.91 15.44
CA ILE A 76 0.30 4.97 15.71
C ILE A 76 0.41 3.78 14.75
N ASN A 77 0.43 2.57 15.30
CA ASN A 77 0.30 1.32 14.55
C ASN A 77 -1.09 0.75 14.76
N ALA A 78 -1.83 0.54 13.67
CA ALA A 78 -3.18 -0.02 13.68
C ALA A 78 -3.27 -1.33 12.89
N ASN A 79 -2.14 -1.96 12.55
CA ASN A 79 -2.16 -3.17 11.73
C ASN A 79 -2.65 -4.40 12.52
N ASP A 80 -3.33 -5.31 11.82
CA ASP A 80 -3.71 -6.62 12.34
C ASP A 80 -2.46 -7.48 12.58
N VAL A 81 -2.09 -7.61 13.85
CA VAL A 81 -0.91 -8.34 14.30
C VAL A 81 -1.08 -9.86 14.22
N ALA A 82 -2.31 -10.37 14.10
CA ALA A 82 -2.54 -11.81 13.89
C ALA A 82 -2.06 -12.24 12.50
N SER A 83 -2.38 -11.42 11.48
CA SER A 83 -1.94 -11.63 10.10
C SER A 83 -0.52 -11.09 9.83
N TYR A 84 -0.07 -10.10 10.60
CA TYR A 84 1.24 -9.45 10.46
C TYR A 84 1.98 -9.39 11.81
N PRO A 85 2.59 -10.50 12.29
CA PRO A 85 3.20 -10.57 13.62
C PRO A 85 4.38 -9.61 13.85
N ASP A 86 5.02 -9.15 12.78
CA ASP A 86 6.09 -8.14 12.84
C ASP A 86 5.59 -6.78 13.35
N ASP A 87 4.29 -6.52 13.25
CA ASP A 87 3.65 -5.30 13.77
C ASP A 87 3.17 -5.46 15.22
N SER A 88 3.52 -6.55 15.90
CA SER A 88 3.08 -6.79 17.29
C SER A 88 3.67 -5.76 18.28
N PRO A 89 3.00 -5.55 19.43
CA PRO A 89 3.50 -4.64 20.47
C PRO A 89 4.94 -4.91 20.93
N ASP A 90 5.34 -6.18 21.05
CA ASP A 90 6.72 -6.56 21.40
C ASP A 90 7.72 -6.08 20.33
N ARG A 91 7.37 -6.25 19.05
CA ARG A 91 8.17 -5.77 17.93
C ARG A 91 8.18 -4.24 17.83
N MET A 92 7.10 -3.58 18.23
CA MET A 92 7.08 -2.11 18.34
C MET A 92 8.07 -1.60 19.39
N ALA A 93 8.17 -2.27 20.55
CA ALA A 93 9.16 -1.93 21.57
C ALA A 93 10.61 -2.12 21.07
N GLU A 94 10.86 -3.21 20.34
CA GLU A 94 12.14 -3.47 19.68
C GLU A 94 12.47 -2.40 18.62
N GLU A 95 11.49 -2.01 17.80
CA GLU A 95 11.62 -0.96 16.77
C GLU A 95 12.02 0.38 17.40
N VAL A 96 11.34 0.80 18.47
CA VAL A 96 11.65 2.03 19.22
C VAL A 96 13.08 2.00 19.74
N ALA A 97 13.48 0.91 20.40
CA ALA A 97 14.82 0.77 20.97
C ALA A 97 15.91 0.74 19.88
N LYS A 98 15.64 0.09 18.75
CA LYS A 98 16.60 -0.09 17.65
C LYS A 98 16.84 1.19 16.86
N PHE A 99 15.78 1.96 16.60
CA PHE A 99 15.86 3.15 15.75
C PHE A 99 15.83 4.47 16.53
N GLY A 100 15.66 4.42 17.85
CA GLY A 100 15.76 5.59 18.72
C GLY A 100 14.57 6.54 18.58
N TYR A 101 13.35 6.01 18.51
CA TYR A 101 12.16 6.87 18.45
C TYR A 101 12.05 7.68 19.74
N THR A 102 12.13 9.00 19.62
CA THR A 102 11.99 9.95 20.74
C THR A 102 10.54 10.37 20.98
N PHE A 103 9.61 9.84 20.18
CA PHE A 103 8.17 10.08 20.25
C PHE A 103 7.44 8.81 20.69
N PRO A 104 6.27 8.93 21.35
CA PRO A 104 5.44 7.78 21.69
C PRO A 104 5.04 6.98 20.44
N TYR A 105 5.10 5.66 20.54
CA TYR A 105 4.66 4.75 19.48
C TYR A 105 3.53 3.86 20.01
N LEU A 106 2.31 4.19 19.60
CA LEU A 106 1.07 3.71 20.18
C LEU A 106 0.47 2.59 19.34
N PHE A 107 -0.20 1.65 20.01
CA PHE A 107 -0.91 0.57 19.33
C PHE A 107 -2.43 0.78 19.37
N ASP A 108 -3.04 0.90 18.20
CA ASP A 108 -4.48 1.00 17.98
C ASP A 108 -5.06 -0.40 17.71
N GLU A 109 -5.29 -1.17 18.77
CA GLU A 109 -5.75 -2.55 18.66
C GLU A 109 -7.13 -2.66 17.99
N THR A 110 -8.03 -1.72 18.23
CA THR A 110 -9.40 -1.76 17.67
C THR A 110 -9.46 -1.22 16.23
N GLN A 111 -8.41 -0.50 15.81
CA GLN A 111 -8.31 0.22 14.54
C GLN A 111 -9.30 1.40 14.42
N GLU A 112 -9.98 1.76 15.51
CA GLU A 112 -10.98 2.83 15.51
C GLU A 112 -10.33 4.22 15.41
N VAL A 113 -9.12 4.40 15.95
CA VAL A 113 -8.39 5.66 15.80
C VAL A 113 -7.96 5.81 14.34
N ALA A 114 -7.42 4.77 13.71
CA ALA A 114 -7.11 4.77 12.29
C ALA A 114 -8.34 5.09 11.41
N LYS A 115 -9.51 4.51 11.74
CA LYS A 115 -10.76 4.83 11.04
C LYS A 115 -11.18 6.28 11.22
N ALA A 116 -11.12 6.80 12.44
CA ALA A 116 -11.52 8.17 12.76
C ALA A 116 -10.65 9.20 12.03
N TYR A 117 -9.34 8.94 11.92
CA TYR A 117 -8.41 9.76 11.13
C TYR A 117 -8.54 9.52 9.62
N ARG A 118 -9.30 8.52 9.19
CA ARG A 118 -9.39 8.02 7.82
C ARG A 118 -8.02 7.64 7.24
N ALA A 119 -7.13 7.09 8.08
CA ALA A 119 -5.81 6.65 7.67
C ALA A 119 -5.92 5.50 6.65
N ALA A 120 -5.25 5.62 5.50
CA ALA A 120 -5.36 4.61 4.44
C ALA A 120 -4.12 3.73 4.33
N CYS A 121 -2.95 4.33 4.55
CA CYS A 121 -1.66 3.71 4.28
C CYS A 121 -0.65 3.91 5.41
N THR A 122 0.52 3.32 5.26
CA THR A 122 1.68 3.53 6.13
C THR A 122 2.92 3.84 5.27
N PRO A 123 3.65 4.94 5.52
CA PRO A 123 3.33 6.00 6.48
C PRO A 123 2.18 6.90 6.00
N ASP A 124 1.39 7.45 6.93
CA ASP A 124 0.38 8.49 6.64
C ASP A 124 0.43 9.59 7.70
N PHE A 125 0.64 10.84 7.27
CA PHE A 125 0.98 11.97 8.14
C PHE A 125 -0.17 12.95 8.27
N PHE A 126 -0.42 13.40 9.50
CA PHE A 126 -1.44 14.39 9.85
C PHE A 126 -0.84 15.40 10.84
N LEU A 127 -0.59 16.63 10.38
CA LEU A 127 -0.07 17.73 11.19
C LEU A 127 -1.22 18.65 11.59
N PHE A 128 -1.35 18.85 12.89
CA PHE A 128 -2.36 19.69 13.51
C PHE A 128 -1.73 20.93 14.15
N ASP A 129 -2.44 22.05 14.10
CA ASP A 129 -2.07 23.26 14.83
C ASP A 129 -2.37 23.16 16.33
N LYS A 130 -2.07 24.22 17.08
CA LYS A 130 -2.34 24.33 18.52
C LYS A 130 -3.82 24.17 18.89
N ALA A 131 -4.75 24.44 17.97
CA ALA A 131 -6.18 24.23 18.16
C ALA A 131 -6.63 22.82 17.74
N HIS A 132 -5.68 21.92 17.49
CA HIS A 132 -5.87 20.58 16.96
C HIS A 132 -6.67 20.58 15.65
N LYS A 133 -6.43 21.56 14.78
CA LYS A 133 -6.99 21.63 13.42
C LYS A 133 -5.97 21.14 12.41
N LEU A 134 -6.41 20.30 11.48
CA LEU A 134 -5.55 19.69 10.47
C LEU A 134 -5.04 20.75 9.50
N VAL A 135 -3.74 21.01 9.53
CA VAL A 135 -3.10 22.01 8.68
C VAL A 135 -2.22 21.39 7.59
N TYR A 136 -1.76 20.15 7.79
CA TYR A 136 -1.09 19.38 6.74
C TYR A 136 -1.43 17.90 6.79
N ARG A 137 -1.56 17.29 5.63
CA ARG A 137 -1.74 15.86 5.44
C ARG A 137 -1.08 15.41 4.15
N GLY A 138 -0.53 14.21 4.14
CA GLY A 138 0.07 13.64 2.94
C GLY A 138 1.54 13.28 3.13
N GLN A 139 2.30 13.32 2.04
CA GLN A 139 3.62 12.70 1.98
C GLN A 139 4.64 13.32 2.95
N PHE A 140 5.70 12.57 3.25
CA PHE A 140 6.88 13.11 3.91
C PHE A 140 7.70 13.98 2.94
N ASP A 141 7.93 13.44 1.74
CA ASP A 141 8.63 14.06 0.61
C ASP A 141 8.31 13.27 -0.69
N ASP A 142 8.99 13.61 -1.79
CA ASP A 142 8.84 12.96 -3.09
C ASP A 142 9.55 11.59 -3.20
N SER A 143 10.33 11.16 -2.21
CA SER A 143 11.11 9.91 -2.25
C SER A 143 10.24 8.67 -2.03
N ARG A 144 10.62 7.55 -2.65
CA ARG A 144 9.91 6.26 -2.57
C ARG A 144 10.94 5.13 -2.61
N PRO A 145 10.65 3.92 -2.09
CA PRO A 145 11.59 2.79 -2.08
C PRO A 145 12.17 2.37 -3.45
N LYS A 146 11.60 2.85 -4.56
CA LYS A 146 11.97 2.50 -5.94
C LYS A 146 12.23 3.72 -6.83
N ASN A 147 12.40 4.90 -6.24
CA ASN A 147 12.90 6.07 -6.98
C ASN A 147 14.27 6.47 -6.46
N ASP A 148 15.05 7.17 -7.29
CA ASP A 148 16.41 7.57 -6.97
C ASP A 148 16.46 8.91 -6.21
N LEU A 149 15.33 9.33 -5.60
CA LEU A 149 15.26 10.58 -4.87
C LEU A 149 15.70 10.38 -3.41
N PRO A 150 16.52 11.28 -2.86
CA PRO A 150 16.92 11.20 -1.46
C PRO A 150 15.72 11.46 -0.53
N VAL A 151 15.72 10.80 0.63
CA VAL A 151 14.77 11.08 1.71
C VAL A 151 15.17 12.40 2.37
N THR A 152 14.28 13.38 2.36
CA THR A 152 14.53 14.75 2.82
C THR A 152 13.50 15.22 3.84
N GLY A 153 12.28 14.69 3.80
CA GLY A 153 11.14 15.23 4.53
C GLY A 153 10.72 16.62 4.09
N ARG A 154 11.13 17.09 2.89
CA ARG A 154 10.98 18.49 2.46
C ARG A 154 9.56 19.02 2.65
N ASP A 155 8.56 18.24 2.26
CA ASP A 155 7.16 18.66 2.26
C ASP A 155 6.64 18.79 3.70
N LEU A 156 6.90 17.80 4.56
CA LEU A 156 6.52 17.86 5.97
C LEU A 156 7.32 18.91 6.75
N ARG A 157 8.61 19.08 6.45
CA ARG A 157 9.48 20.12 7.05
C ARG A 157 8.98 21.51 6.72
N ALA A 158 8.64 21.78 5.45
CA ALA A 158 8.08 23.06 5.04
C ALA A 158 6.76 23.36 5.78
N ALA A 159 5.88 22.38 5.93
CA ALA A 159 4.63 22.53 6.67
C ALA A 159 4.87 22.77 8.18
N ALA A 160 5.80 22.04 8.80
CA ALA A 160 6.15 22.18 10.20
C ALA A 160 6.84 23.53 10.49
N ASP A 161 7.76 23.97 9.63
CA ASP A 161 8.41 25.27 9.74
C ASP A 161 7.39 26.40 9.64
N ALA A 162 6.49 26.34 8.63
CA ALA A 162 5.43 27.31 8.47
C ALA A 162 4.48 27.32 9.68
N LEU A 163 4.09 26.16 10.21
CA LEU A 163 3.26 26.09 11.41
C LEU A 163 3.94 26.77 12.61
N LEU A 164 5.19 26.39 12.89
CA LEU A 164 5.93 26.87 14.06
C LEU A 164 6.31 28.35 13.96
N SER A 165 6.45 28.89 12.75
CA SER A 165 6.70 30.32 12.53
C SER A 165 5.42 31.15 12.39
N GLY A 166 4.23 30.54 12.43
CA GLY A 166 2.95 31.22 12.17
C GLY A 166 2.76 31.67 10.71
N GLY A 167 3.46 31.03 9.77
CA GLY A 167 3.34 31.26 8.33
C GLY A 167 2.17 30.49 7.69
N SER A 168 1.98 30.70 6.39
CA SER A 168 0.99 29.98 5.59
C SER A 168 1.54 28.64 5.10
N ILE A 169 0.78 27.56 5.30
CA ILE A 169 1.07 26.24 4.76
C ILE A 169 0.41 26.10 3.38
N ASP A 170 1.13 25.51 2.41
CA ASP A 170 0.59 25.28 1.07
C ASP A 170 -0.68 24.39 1.13
N PRO A 171 -1.83 24.86 0.62
CA PRO A 171 -3.04 24.04 0.57
C PRO A 171 -2.94 22.89 -0.45
N ASN A 172 -2.00 22.94 -1.41
CA ASN A 172 -1.82 21.92 -2.44
C ASN A 172 -0.91 20.79 -1.96
N GLN A 173 -1.46 19.94 -1.10
CA GLN A 173 -0.71 18.86 -0.45
C GLN A 173 -0.79 17.56 -1.25
N LYS A 174 0.34 16.88 -1.41
CA LYS A 174 0.43 15.60 -2.13
C LYS A 174 0.14 14.44 -1.19
N ALA A 175 -0.68 13.50 -1.65
CA ALA A 175 -1.01 12.31 -0.86
C ALA A 175 0.22 11.47 -0.48
N SER A 176 0.17 10.90 0.73
CA SER A 176 1.07 9.84 1.15
C SER A 176 0.88 8.64 0.23
N PHE A 177 1.89 7.78 0.11
CA PHE A 177 1.77 6.54 -0.64
C PHE A 177 2.56 5.43 0.04
N GLY A 178 1.88 4.34 0.37
CA GLY A 178 2.50 3.22 1.08
C GLY A 178 1.67 1.94 1.05
N CYS A 179 2.02 0.98 1.89
CA CYS A 179 1.17 -0.19 2.09
C CYS A 179 -0.12 0.23 2.79
N ASN A 180 -1.26 -0.36 2.41
CA ASN A 180 -2.50 -0.16 3.14
C ASN A 180 -2.36 -0.54 4.62
N VAL A 181 -3.12 0.13 5.49
CA VAL A 181 -3.34 -0.35 6.87
C VAL A 181 -3.89 -1.77 6.82
N LYS A 182 -3.35 -2.66 7.64
CA LYS A 182 -3.75 -4.07 7.68
C LYS A 182 -5.01 -4.21 8.52
N TRP A 183 -6.16 -3.94 7.92
CA TRP A 183 -7.45 -4.06 8.58
C TRP A 183 -7.72 -5.49 9.03
N LYS A 184 -8.27 -5.65 10.23
CA LYS A 184 -8.82 -6.91 10.73
C LYS A 184 -10.02 -7.29 9.86
N GLU A 185 -10.24 -8.58 9.68
CA GLU A 185 -11.36 -9.09 8.89
C GLU A 185 -12.70 -8.54 9.41
N GLY A 186 -13.49 -7.95 8.50
CA GLY A 186 -14.78 -7.32 8.82
C GLY A 186 -14.65 -5.93 9.44
N ASN A 187 -13.43 -5.44 9.66
CA ASN A 187 -13.14 -4.12 10.21
C ASN A 187 -12.69 -3.12 9.14
N GLU A 188 -12.73 -3.50 7.86
CA GLU A 188 -12.33 -2.64 6.75
C GLU A 188 -13.26 -1.42 6.63
N PRO A 189 -12.71 -0.19 6.54
CA PRO A 189 -13.53 0.99 6.34
C PRO A 189 -14.11 1.07 4.92
N ASP A 190 -15.15 1.90 4.75
CA ASP A 190 -15.80 2.16 3.45
C ASP A 190 -14.81 2.61 2.36
N TYR A 191 -13.79 3.38 2.74
CA TYR A 191 -12.72 3.86 1.86
C TYR A 191 -11.62 2.85 1.58
N PHE A 192 -11.65 1.65 2.18
CA PHE A 192 -10.71 0.58 1.83
C PHE A 192 -11.08 -0.07 0.49
N ARG A 193 -12.38 -0.26 0.24
CA ARG A 193 -12.89 -0.96 -0.96
C ARG A 193 -12.80 -0.11 -2.22
N SER A 194 -12.86 1.21 -2.14
CA SER A 194 -12.68 2.10 -3.29
C SER A 194 -11.27 2.07 -3.89
N ILE A 195 -10.31 1.46 -3.18
CA ILE A 195 -8.90 1.31 -3.59
C ILE A 195 -8.65 -0.08 -4.20
N ARG A 196 -9.62 -1.01 -4.09
CA ARG A 196 -9.65 -2.27 -4.83
C ARG A 196 -10.38 -2.00 -6.15
N LEU A 197 -9.71 -2.16 -7.29
CA LEU A 197 -10.44 -2.42 -8.54
C LEU A 197 -11.34 -3.62 -8.25
N LYS A 198 -12.66 -3.44 -8.40
CA LYS A 198 -13.66 -4.47 -8.12
C LYS A 198 -13.23 -5.80 -8.74
N SER A 199 -13.31 -6.89 -7.98
CA SER A 199 -13.13 -8.22 -8.57
C SER A 199 -14.26 -8.49 -9.59
N SER A 200 -14.04 -9.40 -10.52
CA SER A 200 -15.07 -9.80 -11.50
C SER A 200 -16.38 -10.26 -10.83
N GLU A 201 -16.29 -10.84 -9.64
CA GLU A 201 -17.42 -11.32 -8.84
C GLU A 201 -18.30 -10.17 -8.31
N GLU A 202 -17.71 -9.05 -7.86
CA GLU A 202 -18.47 -7.88 -7.42
C GLU A 202 -19.15 -7.14 -8.58
N TRP A 203 -18.70 -7.36 -9.82
CA TRP A 203 -19.36 -6.85 -11.02
C TRP A 203 -20.61 -7.66 -11.37
N ALA A 204 -20.53 -8.99 -11.22
CA ALA A 204 -21.61 -9.93 -11.53
C ALA A 204 -22.87 -9.72 -10.67
N ASP A 205 -22.72 -9.26 -9.44
CA ASP A 205 -23.84 -9.07 -8.51
C ASP A 205 -24.58 -7.72 -8.69
N SER A 206 -24.03 -6.81 -9.50
CA SER A 206 -24.69 -5.55 -9.83
C SER A 206 -25.73 -5.77 -10.93
N LYS A 207 -26.99 -5.98 -10.53
CA LYS A 207 -28.16 -6.26 -11.40
C LYS A 207 -28.55 -5.17 -12.41
N ALA A 208 -27.62 -4.34 -12.90
CA ALA A 208 -27.91 -3.19 -13.77
C ALA A 208 -27.32 -3.26 -15.18
N ASN A 209 -26.44 -4.22 -15.52
CA ASN A 209 -25.74 -4.19 -16.80
C ASN A 209 -26.16 -5.34 -17.74
N ALA A 210 -27.25 -5.15 -18.47
CA ALA A 210 -27.42 -5.87 -19.73
C ALA A 210 -26.43 -5.26 -20.75
N LEU A 211 -25.47 -6.04 -21.24
CA LEU A 211 -24.57 -5.60 -22.32
C LEU A 211 -25.39 -5.13 -23.53
N PRO A 212 -24.97 -4.07 -24.24
CA PRO A 212 -25.61 -3.65 -25.48
C PRO A 212 -25.71 -4.81 -26.48
N ARG A 213 -26.81 -4.90 -27.24
CA ARG A 213 -27.12 -6.03 -28.15
C ARG A 213 -26.01 -6.35 -29.15
N GLU A 214 -25.20 -5.36 -29.51
CA GLU A 214 -24.05 -5.52 -30.42
C GLU A 214 -22.93 -6.40 -29.86
N PHE A 215 -22.71 -6.40 -28.54
CA PHE A 215 -21.72 -7.29 -27.90
C PHE A 215 -22.19 -8.75 -27.90
N GLN A 216 -23.50 -8.99 -27.86
CA GLN A 216 -24.07 -10.33 -27.96
C GLN A 216 -23.90 -10.93 -29.36
N LEU A 217 -23.88 -10.09 -30.41
CA LEU A 217 -23.63 -10.52 -31.79
C LEU A 217 -22.18 -11.01 -32.01
N TRP A 218 -21.25 -10.53 -31.19
CA TRP A 218 -19.86 -10.99 -31.16
C TRP A 218 -19.63 -12.19 -30.22
N GLY A 219 -20.71 -12.82 -29.75
CA GLY A 219 -20.64 -13.98 -28.85
C GLY A 219 -20.23 -13.65 -27.41
N ILE A 220 -20.16 -12.37 -27.05
CA ILE A 220 -19.82 -11.93 -25.69
C ILE A 220 -21.09 -11.93 -24.84
N THR A 221 -21.27 -12.98 -24.05
CA THR A 221 -22.38 -13.07 -23.08
C THR A 221 -21.94 -12.52 -21.73
N ALA A 222 -22.82 -11.76 -21.07
CA ALA A 222 -22.62 -11.42 -19.67
C ALA A 222 -22.56 -12.71 -18.84
N PRO A 223 -21.68 -12.80 -17.82
CA PRO A 223 -21.57 -14.01 -17.00
C PRO A 223 -22.87 -14.21 -16.21
N GLY A 224 -23.73 -15.08 -16.72
CA GLY A 224 -24.93 -15.55 -16.03
C GLY A 224 -24.57 -16.74 -15.15
N GLY A 225 -24.92 -16.67 -13.87
CA GLY A 225 -24.66 -17.74 -12.91
C GLY A 225 -25.37 -19.04 -13.28
N GLU A 226 -24.58 -20.06 -13.61
CA GLU A 226 -24.68 -21.42 -13.09
C GLU A 226 -23.49 -22.26 -13.57
N SER A 227 -22.77 -22.83 -12.60
CA SER A 227 -21.74 -23.88 -12.70
C SER A 227 -20.36 -23.54 -13.31
N ASP A 228 -19.35 -23.85 -12.50
CA ASP A 228 -17.92 -23.95 -12.81
C ASP A 228 -17.61 -24.50 -14.21
N LYS A 229 -17.29 -23.61 -15.16
CA LYS A 229 -16.19 -23.78 -16.13
C LYS A 229 -15.70 -22.39 -16.51
N ALA A 230 -14.39 -22.15 -16.36
CA ALA A 230 -13.74 -21.00 -16.97
C ALA A 230 -14.01 -21.03 -18.48
N VAL A 231 -14.89 -20.15 -18.96
CA VAL A 231 -15.04 -19.90 -20.39
C VAL A 231 -13.89 -18.98 -20.77
N SER A 232 -12.75 -19.58 -21.13
CA SER A 232 -11.71 -18.87 -21.85
C SER A 232 -12.24 -18.58 -23.25
N VAL A 233 -12.70 -17.34 -23.48
CA VAL A 233 -12.94 -16.87 -24.83
C VAL A 233 -11.59 -16.54 -25.43
N SER A 234 -11.08 -17.44 -26.28
CA SER A 234 -9.92 -17.19 -27.13
C SER A 234 -10.38 -16.24 -28.23
N LEU A 235 -10.22 -14.93 -28.02
CA LEU A 235 -10.49 -13.95 -29.07
C LEU A 235 -9.33 -14.01 -30.06
N GLU A 236 -9.65 -14.27 -31.34
CA GLU A 236 -8.66 -14.22 -32.41
C GLU A 236 -8.19 -12.77 -32.62
N LYS A 237 -6.99 -12.59 -33.18
CA LYS A 237 -6.36 -11.27 -33.31
C LYS A 237 -7.23 -10.30 -34.10
N GLU A 238 -7.92 -10.78 -35.14
CA GLU A 238 -8.89 -9.98 -35.91
C GLU A 238 -10.06 -9.47 -35.04
N GLN A 239 -10.53 -10.25 -34.06
CA GLN A 239 -11.62 -9.84 -33.17
C GLN A 239 -11.18 -8.78 -32.17
N LEU A 240 -9.92 -8.85 -31.72
CA LEU A 240 -9.33 -7.83 -30.85
C LEU A 240 -9.13 -6.51 -31.59
N GLU A 241 -8.74 -6.57 -32.87
CA GLU A 241 -8.65 -5.39 -33.74
C GLU A 241 -10.03 -4.77 -33.99
N GLU A 242 -11.06 -5.59 -34.26
CA GLU A 242 -12.45 -5.12 -34.46
C GLU A 242 -13.04 -4.47 -33.19
N ILE A 243 -12.78 -5.05 -32.02
CA ILE A 243 -13.16 -4.47 -30.73
C ILE A 243 -12.39 -3.15 -30.50
N GLY A 244 -11.10 -3.11 -30.84
CA GLY A 244 -10.27 -1.92 -30.74
C GLY A 244 -10.79 -0.76 -31.59
N GLU A 245 -11.08 -1.02 -32.87
CA GLU A 245 -11.66 -0.03 -33.79
C GLU A 245 -13.01 0.48 -33.31
N TYR A 246 -13.87 -0.42 -32.81
CA TYR A 246 -15.17 -0.07 -32.29
C TYR A 246 -15.09 0.84 -31.04
N VAL A 247 -14.20 0.49 -30.10
CA VAL A 247 -13.97 1.29 -28.89
C VAL A 247 -13.42 2.65 -29.26
N CYS A 248 -12.46 2.73 -30.18
CA CYS A 248 -11.92 3.99 -30.67
C CYS A 248 -12.97 4.86 -31.37
N ALA A 249 -13.85 4.25 -32.18
CA ALA A 249 -14.90 4.97 -32.91
C ALA A 249 -16.00 5.55 -31.99
N ARG A 250 -16.23 4.95 -30.81
CA ARG A 250 -17.29 5.36 -29.86
C ARG A 250 -16.77 6.03 -28.59
N LEU A 251 -15.45 6.07 -28.39
CA LEU A 251 -14.84 6.71 -27.23
C LEU A 251 -15.25 8.19 -27.11
N GLY A 252 -15.32 8.90 -28.25
CA GLY A 252 -15.75 10.29 -28.29
C GLY A 252 -17.19 10.51 -27.84
N ASP A 253 -18.10 9.60 -28.19
CA ASP A 253 -19.51 9.66 -27.79
C ASP A 253 -19.71 9.31 -26.31
N TRP A 254 -18.85 8.45 -25.74
CA TRP A 254 -18.86 8.12 -24.31
C TRP A 254 -18.22 9.18 -23.43
N LEU A 255 -17.26 9.94 -23.98
CA LEU A 255 -16.62 11.07 -23.32
C LEU A 255 -17.44 12.37 -23.45
N THR A 256 -18.50 12.38 -24.27
CA THR A 256 -19.46 13.48 -24.41
C THR A 256 -20.85 13.08 -23.87
N GLU A 257 -21.79 14.05 -23.78
CA GLU A 257 -23.11 13.92 -23.13
C GLU A 257 -24.04 12.80 -23.67
N LYS A 258 -23.62 12.01 -24.66
CA LYS A 258 -24.43 10.91 -25.23
C LYS A 258 -24.10 9.52 -24.65
N GLY A 259 -23.16 9.39 -23.73
CA GLY A 259 -22.88 8.15 -23.00
C GLY A 259 -23.93 7.81 -21.93
N PRO A 260 -24.09 6.53 -21.53
CA PRO A 260 -25.12 6.08 -20.57
C PRO A 260 -24.85 6.45 -19.09
N ALA A 261 -23.99 7.42 -18.79
CA ALA A 261 -23.64 7.83 -17.43
C ALA A 261 -24.14 9.25 -17.11
N LYS A 262 -24.85 9.35 -15.98
CA LYS A 262 -25.56 10.54 -15.45
C LYS A 262 -24.59 11.71 -15.14
N PRO A 263 -24.97 12.98 -15.36
CA PRO A 263 -24.03 14.10 -15.25
C PRO A 263 -23.76 14.50 -13.79
N LEU A 264 -22.50 14.84 -13.51
CA LEU A 264 -22.08 15.56 -12.30
C LEU A 264 -22.50 17.03 -12.42
N ARG A 265 -23.03 17.57 -11.32
CA ARG A 265 -23.64 18.91 -11.20
C ARG A 265 -22.77 20.05 -11.73
N GLU A 266 -23.44 20.98 -12.42
CA GLU A 266 -22.93 22.25 -12.92
C GLU A 266 -22.24 23.10 -11.84
N GLY A 267 -20.96 23.38 -12.08
CA GLY A 267 -20.19 24.43 -11.42
C GLY A 267 -19.53 25.29 -12.48
N LYS A 268 -20.12 26.47 -12.73
CA LYS A 268 -19.70 27.55 -13.64
C LYS A 268 -18.20 27.60 -13.99
N LEU A 269 -17.87 27.43 -15.28
CA LEU A 269 -16.73 28.01 -16.00
C LEU A 269 -17.21 28.06 -17.47
N GLY A 270 -17.24 29.16 -18.21
CA GLY A 270 -16.28 30.25 -18.26
C GLY A 270 -15.48 30.16 -19.56
N LYS A 271 -16.13 30.51 -20.69
CA LYS A 271 -15.60 30.65 -22.07
C LYS A 271 -15.24 29.34 -22.80
N GLU A 272 -15.81 29.19 -24.00
CA GLU A 272 -15.46 28.15 -24.98
C GLU A 272 -13.94 28.15 -25.23
N GLU A 273 -13.26 27.04 -24.93
CA GLU A 273 -11.85 26.84 -25.27
C GLU A 273 -11.72 26.74 -26.82
N PRO A 274 -10.79 27.46 -27.48
CA PRO A 274 -10.60 27.36 -28.92
C PRO A 274 -10.14 25.96 -29.32
N ALA A 275 -10.59 25.44 -30.47
CA ALA A 275 -10.28 24.11 -30.98
C ALA A 275 -8.77 23.74 -31.03
N GLU A 276 -7.88 24.73 -31.03
CA GLU A 276 -6.42 24.54 -30.95
C GLU A 276 -5.93 24.04 -29.58
N GLU A 277 -6.61 24.40 -28.48
CA GLU A 277 -6.28 23.93 -27.12
C GLU A 277 -6.68 22.45 -26.98
N LEU A 278 -7.84 22.08 -27.52
CA LEU A 278 -8.32 20.70 -27.56
C LEU A 278 -7.42 19.82 -28.46
N GLY A 279 -6.97 20.36 -29.61
CA GLY A 279 -6.00 19.68 -30.48
C GLY A 279 -4.66 19.42 -29.78
N ARG A 280 -4.17 20.37 -28.98
CA ARG A 280 -2.95 20.17 -28.16
C ARG A 280 -3.15 19.13 -27.05
N ARG A 281 -4.34 19.07 -26.44
CA ARG A 281 -4.67 18.04 -25.45
C ARG A 281 -4.76 16.64 -26.07
N LEU A 282 -5.34 16.51 -27.27
CA LEU A 282 -5.42 15.24 -28.00
C LEU A 282 -4.02 14.75 -28.43
N ALA A 283 -3.17 15.64 -28.96
CA ALA A 283 -1.79 15.28 -29.27
C ALA A 283 -0.99 14.84 -28.03
N SER A 284 -1.18 15.53 -26.89
CA SER A 284 -0.57 15.15 -25.61
C SER A 284 -1.07 13.78 -25.09
N MET A 285 -2.34 13.46 -25.36
CA MET A 285 -2.92 12.15 -25.04
C MET A 285 -2.37 11.05 -25.95
N GLU A 286 -2.24 11.28 -27.26
CA GLU A 286 -1.64 10.33 -28.20
C GLU A 286 -0.19 9.99 -27.80
N GLU A 287 0.63 11.00 -27.51
CA GLU A 287 1.97 10.77 -26.95
C GLU A 287 1.91 10.04 -25.59
N GLY A 288 0.87 10.29 -24.80
CA GLY A 288 0.60 9.59 -23.54
C GLY A 288 0.36 8.09 -23.75
N PHE A 289 -0.37 7.74 -24.80
CA PHE A 289 -0.66 6.36 -25.19
C PHE A 289 0.58 5.65 -25.74
N GLU A 290 1.37 6.29 -26.59
CA GLU A 290 2.65 5.73 -27.06
C GLU A 290 3.63 5.48 -25.89
N ARG A 291 3.67 6.40 -24.91
CA ARG A 291 4.45 6.23 -23.67
C ARG A 291 3.91 5.11 -22.78
N MET A 292 2.63 4.76 -22.91
CA MET A 292 2.00 3.68 -22.17
C MET A 292 2.27 2.33 -22.85
N GLU A 293 2.14 2.26 -24.17
CA GLU A 293 2.45 1.08 -24.99
C GLU A 293 3.92 0.68 -24.84
N SER A 294 4.84 1.64 -24.94
CA SER A 294 6.27 1.44 -24.64
C SER A 294 6.54 0.97 -23.20
N ARG A 295 5.66 1.31 -22.24
CA ARG A 295 5.75 0.81 -20.87
C ARG A 295 5.25 -0.63 -20.74
N PHE A 296 4.21 -1.00 -21.47
CA PHE A 296 3.71 -2.37 -21.53
C PHE A 296 4.75 -3.31 -22.15
N ASP A 297 5.41 -2.94 -23.25
CA ASP A 297 6.51 -3.72 -23.85
C ASP A 297 7.66 -3.97 -22.86
N ARG A 298 8.02 -2.94 -22.07
CA ARG A 298 9.03 -3.09 -21.01
C ARG A 298 8.55 -4.00 -19.89
N MET A 299 7.26 -4.05 -19.62
CA MET A 299 6.69 -4.90 -18.59
C MET A 299 6.65 -6.35 -19.03
N GLU A 300 6.27 -6.64 -20.27
CA GLU A 300 6.35 -8.00 -20.85
C GLU A 300 7.77 -8.56 -20.81
N LYS A 301 8.77 -7.78 -21.26
CA LYS A 301 10.18 -8.19 -21.19
C LYS A 301 10.66 -8.47 -19.76
N ARG A 302 10.10 -7.78 -18.76
CA ARG A 302 10.42 -8.02 -17.34
C ARG A 302 9.74 -9.27 -16.80
N VAL A 303 8.53 -9.59 -17.26
CA VAL A 303 7.84 -10.84 -16.91
C VAL A 303 8.65 -12.02 -17.45
N GLU A 304 9.10 -11.96 -18.70
CA GLU A 304 9.98 -13.01 -19.27
C GLU A 304 11.29 -13.19 -18.49
N GLN A 305 11.90 -12.11 -17.99
CA GLN A 305 13.09 -12.20 -17.15
C GLN A 305 12.81 -12.83 -15.77
N VAL A 306 11.65 -12.57 -15.20
CA VAL A 306 11.22 -13.18 -13.93
C VAL A 306 10.98 -14.67 -14.11
N ASP A 307 10.35 -15.08 -15.20
CA ASP A 307 10.10 -16.50 -15.49
C ASP A 307 11.42 -17.28 -15.66
N LYS A 308 12.40 -16.71 -16.37
CA LYS A 308 13.75 -17.31 -16.47
C LYS A 308 14.43 -17.46 -15.10
N ARG A 309 14.32 -16.44 -14.24
CA ARG A 309 14.91 -16.48 -12.90
C ARG A 309 14.18 -17.48 -11.99
N PHE A 310 12.89 -17.67 -12.20
CA PHE A 310 12.10 -18.67 -11.49
C PHE A 310 12.54 -20.09 -11.88
N GLU A 311 12.75 -20.37 -13.16
CA GLU A 311 13.30 -21.65 -13.63
C GLU A 311 14.70 -21.94 -13.06
N GLU A 312 15.58 -20.94 -13.01
CA GLU A 312 16.91 -21.07 -12.41
C GLU A 312 16.85 -21.37 -10.90
N THR A 313 15.93 -20.70 -10.19
CA THR A 313 15.70 -20.94 -8.76
C THR A 313 15.16 -22.34 -8.52
N ASN A 314 14.24 -22.81 -9.36
CA ASN A 314 13.65 -24.14 -9.24
C ASN A 314 14.71 -25.25 -9.44
N LYS A 315 15.61 -25.07 -10.41
CA LYS A 315 16.79 -25.97 -10.58
C LYS A 315 17.72 -25.96 -9.37
N GLY A 316 17.88 -24.81 -8.72
CA GLY A 316 18.63 -24.68 -7.47
C GLY A 316 18.01 -25.48 -6.33
N ILE A 317 16.68 -25.42 -6.19
CA ILE A 317 15.91 -26.17 -5.19
C ILE A 317 16.05 -27.68 -5.43
N GLU A 318 15.88 -28.16 -6.66
CA GLU A 318 16.09 -29.58 -7.00
C GLU A 318 17.51 -30.07 -6.67
N THR A 319 18.51 -29.20 -6.82
CA THR A 319 19.90 -29.52 -6.48
C THR A 319 20.11 -29.58 -4.96
N MET A 320 19.40 -28.76 -4.19
CA MET A 320 19.40 -28.79 -2.73
C MET A 320 18.72 -30.05 -2.20
N ASP A 321 17.59 -30.46 -2.77
CA ASP A 321 16.88 -31.68 -2.36
C ASP A 321 17.77 -32.92 -2.55
N LYS A 322 18.47 -33.03 -3.69
CA LYS A 322 19.43 -34.11 -3.92
C LYS A 322 20.58 -34.13 -2.91
N ARG A 323 21.03 -32.95 -2.45
CA ARG A 323 22.07 -32.84 -1.42
C ARG A 323 21.52 -33.23 -0.04
N PHE A 324 20.27 -32.89 0.23
CA PHE A 324 19.59 -33.24 1.47
C PHE A 324 19.38 -34.75 1.57
N ASP A 325 18.91 -35.40 0.51
CA ASP A 325 18.78 -36.86 0.43
C ASP A 325 20.12 -37.58 0.64
N ALA A 326 21.19 -37.07 0.02
CA ALA A 326 22.54 -37.60 0.20
C ALA A 326 23.06 -37.42 1.64
N LEU A 327 22.65 -36.36 2.33
CA LEU A 327 22.99 -36.13 3.74
C LEU A 327 22.22 -37.10 4.66
N THR A 328 20.92 -37.28 4.42
CA THR A 328 20.07 -38.23 5.15
C THR A 328 20.63 -39.66 5.05
N GLN A 329 21.03 -40.10 3.86
CA GLN A 329 21.65 -41.42 3.67
C GLN A 329 23.03 -41.58 4.37
N ARG A 330 23.73 -40.49 4.67
CA ARG A 330 24.98 -40.54 5.44
C ARG A 330 24.70 -40.66 6.93
N ILE A 331 23.68 -39.95 7.42
CA ILE A 331 23.23 -40.01 8.81
C ILE A 331 22.72 -41.43 9.13
N ASP A 332 21.90 -42.02 8.26
CA ASP A 332 21.39 -43.39 8.47
C ASP A 332 22.52 -44.44 8.53
N ARG A 333 23.51 -44.31 7.63
CA ARG A 333 24.71 -45.19 7.66
C ARG A 333 25.53 -45.02 8.92
N PHE A 334 25.62 -43.79 9.45
CA PHE A 334 26.33 -43.53 10.69
C PHE A 334 25.59 -44.14 11.88
N ALA A 335 24.26 -44.01 11.94
CA ALA A 335 23.41 -44.59 12.98
C ALA A 335 23.46 -46.13 12.99
N ILE A 336 23.45 -46.78 11.83
CA ILE A 336 23.58 -48.24 11.73
C ILE A 336 24.95 -48.71 12.23
N ARG A 337 26.02 -47.99 11.89
CA ARG A 337 27.39 -48.32 12.33
C ARG A 337 27.58 -48.12 13.84
N SER A 338 27.02 -47.04 14.41
CA SER A 338 27.13 -46.80 15.85
C SER A 338 26.38 -47.85 16.67
N LEU A 339 25.20 -48.29 16.21
CA LEU A 339 24.46 -49.40 16.83
C LEU A 339 25.24 -50.73 16.75
N GLY A 340 25.87 -51.02 15.61
CA GLY A 340 26.72 -52.21 15.46
C GLY A 340 27.94 -52.23 16.39
N VAL A 341 28.60 -51.08 16.56
CA VAL A 341 29.73 -50.94 17.50
C VAL A 341 29.26 -51.10 18.94
N ALA A 342 28.13 -50.49 19.32
CA ALA A 342 27.56 -50.64 20.65
C ALA A 342 27.22 -52.10 20.96
N ALA A 343 26.63 -52.83 20.01
CA ALA A 343 26.33 -54.26 20.18
C ALA A 343 27.60 -55.11 20.31
N ALA A 344 28.66 -54.80 19.56
CA ALA A 344 29.95 -55.51 19.65
C ALA A 344 30.64 -55.27 21.00
N VAL A 345 30.61 -54.03 21.51
CA VAL A 345 31.12 -53.70 22.85
C VAL A 345 30.32 -54.43 23.94
N LEU A 346 29.00 -54.50 23.80
CA LEU A 346 28.13 -55.23 24.73
C LEU A 346 28.42 -56.74 24.71
N ALA A 347 28.63 -57.32 23.53
CA ALA A 347 28.96 -58.74 23.38
C ALA A 347 30.32 -59.09 24.00
N ILE A 348 31.33 -58.22 23.84
CA ILE A 348 32.65 -58.39 24.47
C ILE A 348 32.53 -58.29 26.00
N ALA A 349 31.72 -57.38 26.53
CA ALA A 349 31.50 -57.23 27.97
C ALA A 349 30.71 -58.37 28.62
N ILE A 350 30.06 -59.24 27.83
CA ILE A 350 29.37 -60.45 28.33
C ILE A 350 30.32 -61.68 28.34
N ILE A 351 31.41 -61.63 27.57
CA ILE A 351 32.37 -62.74 27.43
C ILE A 351 33.50 -62.66 28.48
N PHE A 352 33.72 -61.50 29.09
CA PHE A 352 34.62 -61.27 30.22
C PHE A 352 33.81 -61.02 31.49
#